data_AF-A0A0G0DP01-F1
#
_entry.id   AF-A0A0G0DP01-F1
#
_cell.length_a   1.000
_cell.length_b   1.000
_cell.length_c   1.000
_cell.angle_alpha   90.00
_cell.angle_beta   90.00
_cell.angle_gamma   90.00
#
_symmetry.space_group_name_H-M   'P 1'
#
loop_
_entity.id
_entity.type
_entity.pdbx_description
1 polymer ?
#
loop_
_entity_poly.entity_id
_entity_poly.type
_entity_poly.pdbx_seq_one_letter_code
_entity_poly.pdbx_strand_id
1 'polypeptide(L)'
;MKKTLYLLTLLALFSLTACGQVKTTNLAKKADIQPTALKNTAKIEETVPNFGNGLFYFAYGSNMSLARMTERCGQDNFVDLGKAQLPGYSFYFYGRGYANIRPMASQTIEGVLFQVKDACLKSLDQVEGYPNTYQRQAVKIDWKNTNVLAQVYIVEKDQTMGTPTAEYYQIVLSGAQEHNLSDSYINQIKALAE
;
A
#
# COMPACT_ATOMS: atom_id res chain seq x y z
N MET A 1 -60.54 -12.42 5.82
CA MET A 1 -60.81 -13.44 4.77
C MET A 1 -59.52 -14.22 4.50
N LYS A 2 -59.61 -15.55 4.26
CA LYS A 2 -58.63 -16.47 3.62
C LYS A 2 -57.11 -16.19 3.88
N LYS A 3 -56.39 -17.00 4.68
CA LYS A 3 -55.71 -18.27 4.27
C LYS A 3 -54.90 -18.10 2.96
N THR A 4 -53.61 -18.43 2.92
CA THR A 4 -53.15 -19.84 2.81
C THR A 4 -51.73 -20.07 3.36
N LEU A 5 -51.56 -21.27 3.93
CA LEU A 5 -50.32 -21.91 4.38
C LEU A 5 -49.79 -22.83 3.27
N TYR A 6 -48.46 -22.90 3.05
CA TYR A 6 -47.85 -24.07 2.42
C TYR A 6 -46.65 -24.56 3.22
N LEU A 7 -46.75 -25.84 3.60
CA LEU A 7 -45.77 -26.71 4.23
C LEU A 7 -45.65 -27.95 3.32
N LEU A 8 -44.52 -28.66 3.39
CA LEU A 8 -44.20 -30.06 3.00
C LEU A 8 -42.76 -30.05 2.39
N THR A 9 -41.72 -30.69 2.95
CA THR A 9 -41.42 -32.15 3.05
C THR A 9 -41.23 -32.81 1.66
N LEU A 10 -40.35 -33.80 1.42
CA LEU A 10 -39.61 -34.73 2.28
C LEU A 10 -38.51 -35.48 1.45
N LEU A 11 -37.75 -36.39 2.09
CA LEU A 11 -36.94 -37.50 1.49
C LEU A 11 -35.73 -37.11 0.59
N ALA A 12 -34.72 -37.97 0.36
CA ALA A 12 -34.07 -39.03 1.17
C ALA A 12 -32.96 -39.74 0.36
N LEU A 13 -31.98 -40.30 1.09
CA LEU A 13 -31.15 -41.47 0.78
C LEU A 13 -30.80 -41.80 -0.69
N PHE A 14 -29.48 -41.86 -0.96
CA PHE A 14 -28.91 -43.07 -1.55
C PHE A 14 -27.73 -43.57 -0.72
N SER A 15 -27.92 -44.73 -0.09
CA SER A 15 -26.90 -45.49 0.62
C SER A 15 -26.59 -46.76 -0.15
N LEU A 16 -25.32 -47.08 -0.39
CA LEU A 16 -24.88 -48.40 -0.82
C LEU A 16 -23.53 -48.77 -0.17
N THR A 17 -23.66 -49.47 0.96
CA THR A 17 -22.81 -50.60 1.40
C THR A 17 -22.56 -51.59 0.23
N ALA A 18 -21.55 -52.46 0.19
CA ALA A 18 -20.31 -52.72 0.96
C ALA A 18 -19.37 -53.53 0.00
N CYS A 19 -18.35 -54.34 0.34
CA CYS A 19 -17.79 -54.86 1.59
C CYS A 19 -16.33 -55.34 1.33
N GLY A 20 -15.56 -55.71 2.36
CA GLY A 20 -14.25 -56.34 2.18
C GLY A 20 -13.40 -56.44 3.45
N GLN A 21 -13.54 -57.53 4.19
CA GLN A 21 -12.66 -57.88 5.32
C GLN A 21 -11.60 -58.89 4.87
N VAL A 22 -10.31 -58.62 5.15
CA VAL A 22 -9.28 -59.66 5.27
C VAL A 22 -8.37 -59.31 6.45
N LYS A 23 -8.23 -60.24 7.40
CA LYS A 23 -7.21 -60.22 8.46
C LYS A 23 -6.15 -61.27 8.17
N THR A 24 -4.88 -60.90 8.15
CA THR A 24 -3.76 -61.85 8.29
C THR A 24 -2.56 -61.19 8.97
N THR A 25 -2.32 -61.64 10.22
CA THR A 25 -1.01 -61.98 10.83
C THR A 25 0.18 -60.99 10.84
N ASN A 26 1.17 -61.32 11.68
CA ASN A 26 2.09 -60.38 12.34
C ASN A 26 3.57 -60.79 12.14
N LEU A 27 4.50 -59.89 12.49
CA LEU A 27 5.97 -59.98 12.56
C LEU A 27 6.77 -60.07 11.24
N ALA A 28 7.49 -58.99 10.92
CA ALA A 28 8.96 -58.99 10.83
C ALA A 28 9.54 -57.55 10.77
N LYS A 29 10.76 -57.39 11.31
CA LYS A 29 11.55 -56.13 11.42
C LYS A 29 11.61 -55.31 10.12
N LYS A 30 11.62 -53.98 10.25
CA LYS A 30 12.25 -53.07 9.26
C LYS A 30 13.05 -51.98 9.98
N ALA A 31 14.25 -51.69 9.47
CA ALA A 31 15.24 -50.82 10.09
C ALA A 31 15.03 -49.33 9.80
N ASP A 32 15.65 -48.48 10.63
CA ASP A 32 15.73 -47.03 10.44
C ASP A 32 16.34 -46.67 9.08
N ILE A 33 15.58 -45.94 8.26
CA ILE A 33 16.10 -45.15 7.14
C ILE A 33 15.32 -43.84 7.09
N GLN A 34 15.98 -42.73 7.44
CA GLN A 34 15.46 -41.38 7.26
C GLN A 34 15.30 -41.07 5.76
N PRO A 35 14.14 -40.55 5.30
CA PRO A 35 14.05 -39.92 3.99
C PRO A 35 14.83 -38.59 4.00
N THR A 36 15.96 -38.58 3.31
CA THR A 36 16.82 -37.40 3.13
C THR A 36 16.09 -36.24 2.46
N ALA A 37 16.33 -35.02 2.94
CA ALA A 37 15.72 -33.80 2.42
C ALA A 37 16.03 -33.53 0.93
N LEU A 38 14.98 -33.34 0.13
CA LEU A 38 15.07 -32.68 -1.17
C LEU A 38 15.24 -31.17 -0.97
N LYS A 39 16.22 -30.59 -1.68
CA LYS A 39 16.70 -29.22 -1.46
C LYS A 39 15.98 -28.17 -2.32
N ASN A 40 15.92 -26.96 -1.78
CA ASN A 40 15.84 -25.67 -2.47
C ASN A 40 14.78 -25.44 -3.55
N THR A 41 13.62 -24.93 -3.12
CA THR A 41 13.00 -23.78 -3.79
C THR A 41 13.46 -22.48 -3.11
N ALA A 42 14.63 -21.98 -3.52
CA ALA A 42 15.12 -20.69 -3.05
C ALA A 42 14.25 -19.56 -3.62
N LYS A 43 13.27 -19.12 -2.83
CA LYS A 43 12.53 -17.88 -3.08
C LYS A 43 13.51 -16.72 -2.83
N ILE A 44 13.98 -16.09 -3.90
CA ILE A 44 14.77 -14.86 -3.79
C ILE A 44 13.80 -13.75 -3.39
N GLU A 45 13.57 -13.59 -2.09
CA GLU A 45 13.05 -12.34 -1.57
C GLU A 45 14.20 -11.33 -1.63
N GLU A 46 14.11 -10.36 -2.52
CA GLU A 46 15.02 -9.21 -2.49
C GLU A 46 14.97 -8.61 -1.10
N THR A 47 16.10 -8.65 -0.39
CA THR A 47 16.24 -8.09 0.94
C THR A 47 16.35 -6.57 0.83
N VAL A 48 15.26 -5.93 0.39
CA VAL A 48 15.07 -4.50 0.56
C VAL A 48 15.28 -4.22 2.06
N PRO A 49 16.23 -3.35 2.44
CA PRO A 49 16.48 -3.07 3.85
C PRO A 49 15.18 -2.70 4.55
N ASN A 50 14.88 -3.29 5.70
CA ASN A 50 13.85 -2.76 6.59
C ASN A 50 14.58 -2.16 7.78
N PHE A 51 14.38 -0.88 8.03
CA PHE A 51 15.11 -0.18 9.09
C PHE A 51 14.65 -0.58 10.50
N GLY A 52 13.58 -1.38 10.63
CA GLY A 52 13.02 -1.91 11.87
C GLY A 52 12.32 -0.84 12.73
N ASN A 53 13.08 0.22 13.03
CA ASN A 53 12.68 1.41 13.76
C ASN A 53 12.47 2.63 12.83
N GLY A 54 12.57 2.44 11.51
CA GLY A 54 12.35 3.52 10.53
C GLY A 54 10.90 3.95 10.49
N LEU A 55 10.67 5.26 10.34
CA LEU A 55 9.34 5.86 10.29
C LEU A 55 8.73 5.68 8.91
N PHE A 56 7.42 5.48 8.83
CA PHE A 56 6.72 5.46 7.54
C PHE A 56 6.41 6.89 7.08
N TYR A 57 6.61 7.16 5.80
CA TYR A 57 6.32 8.43 5.13
C TYR A 57 5.49 8.16 3.87
N PHE A 58 4.38 8.88 3.70
CA PHE A 58 3.51 8.78 2.53
C PHE A 58 3.66 10.01 1.64
N ALA A 59 4.11 9.78 0.40
CA ALA A 59 4.24 10.79 -0.62
C ALA A 59 3.06 10.73 -1.61
N TYR A 60 2.44 11.87 -1.87
CA TYR A 60 1.37 12.04 -2.86
C TYR A 60 1.72 13.08 -3.96
N GLY A 61 2.90 13.71 -3.87
CA GLY A 61 3.38 14.78 -4.75
C GLY A 61 4.75 14.47 -5.36
N SER A 62 5.63 15.46 -5.50
CA SER A 62 6.95 15.29 -6.13
C SER A 62 7.83 14.20 -5.50
N ASN A 63 7.65 13.91 -4.20
CA ASN A 63 8.41 12.88 -3.49
C ASN A 63 7.95 11.46 -3.81
N MET A 64 6.93 11.28 -4.68
CA MET A 64 6.65 9.99 -5.31
C MET A 64 7.74 9.58 -6.30
N SER A 65 8.59 10.49 -6.77
CA SER A 65 9.71 10.12 -7.65
C SER A 65 10.90 9.61 -6.84
N LEU A 66 11.45 8.44 -7.21
CA LEU A 66 12.65 7.90 -6.55
C LEU A 66 13.83 8.88 -6.69
N ALA A 67 14.02 9.48 -7.87
CA ALA A 67 15.07 10.47 -8.10
C ALA A 67 14.98 11.67 -7.12
N ARG A 68 13.77 12.16 -6.81
CA ARG A 68 13.55 13.21 -5.80
C ARG A 68 13.83 12.72 -4.37
N MET A 69 13.48 11.48 -4.05
CA MET A 69 13.81 10.89 -2.75
C MET A 69 15.32 10.70 -2.58
N THR A 70 16.04 10.24 -3.61
CA THR A 70 17.49 10.09 -3.60
C THR A 70 18.22 11.44 -3.53
N GLU A 71 17.75 12.46 -4.25
CA GLU A 71 18.26 13.85 -4.17
C GLU A 71 18.15 14.39 -2.74
N ARG A 72 16.98 14.24 -2.09
CA ARG A 72 16.69 14.84 -0.78
C ARG A 72 17.26 14.03 0.38
N CYS A 73 17.20 12.71 0.32
CA CYS A 73 17.52 11.83 1.45
C CYS A 73 18.83 11.05 1.28
N GLY A 74 19.30 10.80 0.05
CA GLY A 74 20.30 9.79 -0.25
C GLY A 74 19.73 8.37 -0.19
N GLN A 75 20.18 7.50 -1.09
CA GLN A 75 19.61 6.16 -1.31
C GLN A 75 19.56 5.30 -0.05
N ASP A 76 20.60 5.36 0.79
CA ASP A 76 20.72 4.51 1.99
C ASP A 76 19.80 4.94 3.14
N ASN A 77 19.05 6.04 3.02
CA ASN A 77 18.24 6.61 4.11
C ASN A 77 16.72 6.43 3.94
N PHE A 78 16.28 5.86 2.82
CA PHE A 78 14.89 5.50 2.59
C PHE A 78 14.78 4.13 1.91
N VAL A 79 13.57 3.57 1.97
CA VAL A 79 13.19 2.28 1.42
C VAL A 79 11.84 2.48 0.75
N ASP A 80 11.78 2.22 -0.55
CA ASP A 80 10.53 2.20 -1.30
C ASP A 80 9.72 0.95 -0.94
N LEU A 81 8.48 1.16 -0.51
CA LEU A 81 7.50 0.11 -0.23
C LEU A 81 6.42 0.02 -1.33
N GLY A 82 6.49 0.92 -2.31
CA GLY A 82 5.63 1.02 -3.48
C GLY A 82 4.30 1.72 -3.21
N LYS A 83 3.40 1.55 -4.16
CA LYS A 83 2.04 2.11 -4.13
C LYS A 83 1.28 1.80 -2.84
N ALA A 84 0.64 2.82 -2.28
CA ALA A 84 -0.29 2.75 -1.18
C ALA A 84 -1.46 3.73 -1.35
N GLN A 85 -2.47 3.64 -0.49
CA GLN A 85 -3.69 4.44 -0.56
C GLN A 85 -3.96 5.18 0.76
N LEU A 86 -4.43 6.43 0.67
CA LEU A 86 -4.91 7.21 1.82
C LEU A 86 -6.41 7.49 1.63
N PRO A 87 -7.30 6.75 2.34
CA PRO A 87 -8.74 6.97 2.29
C PRO A 87 -9.16 8.21 3.08
N GLY A 88 -10.25 8.85 2.65
CA GLY A 88 -10.84 10.02 3.29
C GLY A 88 -10.18 11.35 2.92
N TYR A 89 -9.42 11.41 1.82
CA TYR A 89 -8.70 12.59 1.34
C TYR A 89 -8.91 12.81 -0.16
N SER A 90 -8.71 14.06 -0.59
CA SER A 90 -8.68 14.49 -2.00
C SER A 90 -7.35 15.19 -2.30
N PHE A 91 -6.79 14.94 -3.49
CA PHE A 91 -5.60 15.60 -4.01
C PHE A 91 -5.96 16.87 -4.77
N TYR A 92 -5.12 17.90 -4.69
CA TYR A 92 -5.21 19.11 -5.49
C TYR A 92 -3.84 19.83 -5.56
N PHE A 93 -3.67 20.69 -6.56
CA PHE A 93 -2.60 21.68 -6.52
C PHE A 93 -3.13 22.93 -5.81
N TYR A 94 -2.49 23.35 -4.72
CA TYR A 94 -2.92 24.53 -3.96
C TYR A 94 -2.37 25.83 -4.60
N GLY A 95 -2.76 27.01 -4.09
CA GLY A 95 -2.50 28.35 -4.65
C GLY A 95 -1.06 28.69 -5.10
N ARG A 96 -0.05 27.90 -4.72
CA ARG A 96 1.35 28.02 -5.21
C ARG A 96 1.74 27.06 -6.34
N GLY A 97 0.82 26.25 -6.84
CA GLY A 97 1.06 25.23 -7.87
C GLY A 97 1.76 23.96 -7.37
N TYR A 98 1.85 23.75 -6.06
CA TYR A 98 2.41 22.54 -5.47
C TYR A 98 1.31 21.58 -5.02
N ALA A 99 1.63 20.30 -4.92
CA ALA A 99 0.69 19.28 -4.46
C ALA A 99 0.28 19.51 -2.99
N ASN A 100 -1.00 19.37 -2.70
CA ASN A 100 -1.54 19.30 -1.34
C ASN A 100 -2.72 18.32 -1.29
N ILE A 101 -3.12 17.95 -0.08
CA ILE A 101 -4.28 17.08 0.18
C ILE A 101 -5.21 17.73 1.19
N ARG A 102 -6.50 17.40 1.13
CA ARG A 102 -7.51 17.86 2.11
C ARG A 102 -8.54 16.78 2.41
N PRO A 103 -9.12 16.74 3.62
CA PRO A 103 -10.16 15.77 3.97
C PRO A 103 -11.32 15.76 2.99
N MET A 104 -11.71 14.56 2.55
CA MET A 104 -12.82 14.30 1.64
C MET A 104 -13.28 12.85 1.86
N ALA A 105 -14.26 12.63 2.73
CA ALA A 105 -14.62 11.30 3.23
C ALA A 105 -15.03 10.28 2.15
N SER A 106 -15.47 10.75 0.98
CA SER A 106 -15.88 9.93 -0.17
C SER A 106 -14.76 9.63 -1.18
N GLN A 107 -13.53 10.11 -0.95
CA GLN A 107 -12.41 9.92 -1.86
C GLN A 107 -11.22 9.22 -1.19
N THR A 108 -10.42 8.56 -2.02
CA THR A 108 -9.16 7.92 -1.67
C THR A 108 -8.13 8.41 -2.66
N ILE A 109 -6.96 8.82 -2.17
CA ILE A 109 -5.82 9.16 -3.03
C ILE A 109 -4.84 8.00 -3.09
N GLU A 110 -4.17 7.84 -4.23
CA GLU A 110 -3.01 6.96 -4.34
C GLU A 110 -1.71 7.75 -4.14
N GLY A 111 -0.68 7.06 -3.71
CA GLY A 111 0.66 7.62 -3.51
C GLY A 111 1.68 6.52 -3.26
N VAL A 112 2.87 6.91 -2.83
CA VAL A 112 3.99 6.00 -2.55
C VAL A 112 4.28 5.99 -1.06
N LEU A 113 4.38 4.79 -0.49
CA LEU A 113 4.80 4.60 0.89
C LEU A 113 6.30 4.34 0.94
N PHE A 114 7.00 5.06 1.79
CA PHE A 114 8.41 4.85 2.10
C PHE A 114 8.57 4.49 3.57
N GLN A 115 9.59 3.69 3.89
CA GLN A 115 10.19 3.69 5.23
C GLN A 115 11.44 4.57 5.20
N VAL A 116 11.58 5.49 6.13
CA VAL A 116 12.66 6.49 6.17
C VAL A 116 13.42 6.44 7.50
N LYS A 117 14.73 6.69 7.44
CA LYS A 117 15.53 7.00 8.63
C LYS A 117 15.29 8.45 9.07
N ASP A 118 15.57 8.75 10.34
CA ASP A 118 15.50 10.11 10.91
C ASP A 118 16.28 11.15 10.09
N ALA A 119 17.41 10.76 9.47
CA ALA A 119 18.20 11.65 8.62
C ALA A 119 17.42 12.09 7.36
N CYS A 120 16.70 11.16 6.71
CA CYS A 120 15.83 11.47 5.59
C CYS A 120 14.66 12.35 6.05
N LEU A 121 14.00 11.99 7.17
CA LEU A 121 12.87 12.77 7.67
C LEU A 121 13.25 14.21 8.01
N LYS A 122 14.42 14.44 8.63
CA LYS A 122 14.96 15.79 8.89
C LYS A 122 15.30 16.58 7.63
N SER A 123 15.73 15.90 6.55
CA SER A 123 15.94 16.55 5.25
C SER A 123 14.61 16.96 4.63
N LEU A 124 13.61 16.06 4.65
CA LEU A 124 12.25 16.37 4.20
C LEU A 124 11.65 17.55 4.99
N ASP A 125 11.82 17.61 6.32
CA ASP A 125 11.36 18.76 7.12
C ASP A 125 11.90 20.10 6.61
N GLN A 126 13.18 20.15 6.24
CA GLN A 126 13.82 21.36 5.72
C GLN A 126 13.25 21.76 4.36
N VAL A 127 13.06 20.79 3.45
CA VAL A 127 12.59 21.05 2.08
C VAL A 127 11.09 21.39 2.03
N GLU A 128 10.27 20.74 2.86
CA GLU A 128 8.84 21.05 2.99
C GLU A 128 8.56 22.28 3.88
N GLY A 129 9.60 22.91 4.43
CA GLY A 129 9.50 24.13 5.25
C GLY A 129 8.78 23.93 6.58
N TYR A 130 8.84 22.72 7.15
CA TYR A 130 8.23 22.39 8.44
C TYR A 130 8.91 23.16 9.59
N PRO A 131 8.17 23.69 10.59
CA PRO A 131 6.71 23.68 10.77
C PRO A 131 6.02 24.96 10.24
N ASN A 132 6.65 25.72 9.35
CA ASN A 132 6.16 27.04 8.93
C ASN A 132 5.20 26.97 7.74
N THR A 133 5.54 26.16 6.72
CA THR A 133 4.78 25.97 5.48
C THR A 133 3.86 24.75 5.58
N TYR A 134 4.39 23.54 5.36
CA TYR A 134 3.63 22.31 5.59
C TYR A 134 3.67 21.91 7.07
N GLN A 135 2.57 21.37 7.57
CA GLN A 135 2.51 20.63 8.85
C GLN A 135 2.72 19.15 8.60
N ARG A 136 3.36 18.46 9.55
CA ARG A 136 3.47 17.00 9.55
C ARG A 136 2.28 16.42 10.32
N GLN A 137 1.53 15.53 9.69
CA GLN A 137 0.43 14.79 10.32
C GLN A 137 0.67 13.28 10.23
N ALA A 138 0.15 12.53 11.19
CA ALA A 138 0.15 11.06 11.15
C ALA A 138 -1.20 10.55 10.65
N VAL A 139 -1.21 9.83 9.53
CA VAL A 139 -2.41 9.31 8.86
C VAL A 139 -2.35 7.80 8.70
N LYS A 140 -3.52 7.16 8.61
CA LYS A 140 -3.62 5.72 8.32
C LYS A 140 -3.58 5.51 6.81
N ILE A 141 -2.64 4.69 6.37
CA ILE A 141 -2.41 4.32 4.98
C ILE A 141 -2.79 2.85 4.79
N ASP A 142 -3.59 2.56 3.77
CA ASP A 142 -3.85 1.21 3.31
C ASP A 142 -2.72 0.76 2.37
N TRP A 143 -1.97 -0.26 2.79
CA TRP A 143 -0.85 -0.82 2.04
C TRP A 143 -0.88 -2.35 2.11
N LYS A 144 -0.95 -3.04 0.97
CA LYS A 144 -0.92 -4.52 0.86
C LYS A 144 -1.89 -5.23 1.83
N ASN A 145 -3.11 -4.72 1.98
CA ASN A 145 -4.17 -5.19 2.89
C ASN A 145 -3.86 -5.04 4.40
N THR A 146 -2.87 -4.22 4.78
CA THR A 146 -2.65 -3.79 6.16
C THR A 146 -2.79 -2.27 6.30
N ASN A 147 -3.03 -1.80 7.52
CA ASN A 147 -3.07 -0.39 7.89
C ASN A 147 -1.74 0.03 8.51
N VAL A 148 -1.10 1.05 7.94
CA VAL A 148 0.18 1.60 8.39
C VAL A 148 -0.03 3.04 8.85
N LEU A 149 0.48 3.41 10.02
CA LEU A 149 0.51 4.81 10.45
C LEU A 149 1.74 5.50 9.83
N ALA A 150 1.53 6.43 8.91
CA ALA A 150 2.58 7.12 8.18
C ALA A 150 2.52 8.64 8.40
N GLN A 151 3.67 9.29 8.33
CA GLN A 151 3.79 10.74 8.29
C GLN A 151 3.41 11.25 6.89
N VAL A 152 2.70 12.37 6.84
CA VAL A 152 2.36 13.10 5.62
C VAL A 152 2.53 14.60 5.87
N TYR A 153 2.88 15.36 4.83
CA TYR A 153 2.98 16.81 4.88
C TYR A 153 1.70 17.43 4.29
N ILE A 154 1.06 18.37 4.98
CA ILE A 154 -0.16 19.07 4.51
C ILE A 154 -0.01 20.59 4.72
N VAL A 155 -0.39 21.41 3.73
CA VAL A 155 -0.59 22.86 3.95
C VAL A 155 -2.02 23.09 4.44
N GLU A 156 -2.15 23.59 5.67
CA GLU A 156 -3.46 23.88 6.27
C GLU A 156 -3.91 25.33 6.04
N LYS A 157 -2.95 26.26 6.00
CA LYS A 157 -3.18 27.73 5.99
C LYS A 157 -3.66 28.28 4.65
N ASP A 158 -3.42 27.55 3.57
CA ASP A 158 -3.84 27.89 2.21
C ASP A 158 -4.50 26.66 1.57
N GLN A 159 -5.78 26.80 1.23
CA GLN A 159 -6.60 25.77 0.58
C GLN A 159 -7.17 26.27 -0.75
N THR A 160 -6.65 27.38 -1.29
CA THR A 160 -6.98 27.87 -2.62
C THR A 160 -6.45 26.91 -3.68
N MET A 161 -7.07 26.88 -4.87
CA MET A 161 -6.55 26.13 -6.01
C MET A 161 -5.45 26.94 -6.71
N GLY A 162 -4.44 26.26 -7.26
CA GLY A 162 -3.41 26.89 -8.10
C GLY A 162 -2.90 25.94 -9.17
N THR A 163 -2.35 26.49 -10.25
CA THR A 163 -1.84 25.70 -11.40
C THR A 163 -0.36 25.36 -11.18
N PRO A 164 0.07 24.09 -11.35
CA PRO A 164 1.47 23.72 -11.24
C PRO A 164 2.31 24.28 -12.39
N THR A 165 3.62 24.47 -12.16
CA THR A 165 4.54 24.66 -13.29
C THR A 165 4.66 23.35 -14.07
N ALA A 166 4.87 23.43 -15.39
CA ALA A 166 5.03 22.24 -16.23
C ALA A 166 6.12 21.30 -15.69
N GLU A 167 7.26 21.85 -15.24
CA GLU A 167 8.35 21.08 -14.62
C GLU A 167 7.91 20.34 -13.36
N TYR A 168 7.25 21.02 -12.40
CA TYR A 168 6.79 20.40 -11.16
C TYR A 168 5.75 19.29 -11.43
N TYR A 169 4.79 19.58 -12.30
CA TYR A 169 3.78 18.63 -12.73
C TYR A 169 4.39 17.37 -13.35
N GLN A 170 5.39 17.50 -14.23
CA GLN A 170 6.06 16.33 -14.84
C GLN A 170 6.77 15.45 -13.80
N ILE A 171 7.32 16.03 -12.73
CA ILE A 171 7.92 15.25 -11.63
C ILE A 171 6.85 14.44 -10.87
N VAL A 172 5.71 15.06 -10.55
CA VAL A 172 4.57 14.39 -9.89
C VAL A 172 4.02 13.26 -10.76
N LEU A 173 3.81 13.53 -12.05
CA LEU A 173 3.31 12.56 -13.03
C LEU A 173 4.30 11.39 -13.21
N SER A 174 5.59 11.69 -13.33
CA SER A 174 6.64 10.66 -13.51
C SER A 174 6.74 9.75 -12.28
N GLY A 175 6.70 10.29 -11.06
CA GLY A 175 6.67 9.49 -9.83
C GLY A 175 5.42 8.62 -9.70
N ALA A 176 4.26 9.11 -10.15
CA ALA A 176 3.02 8.32 -10.20
C ALA A 176 3.10 7.16 -11.20
N GLN A 177 3.72 7.38 -12.37
CA GLN A 177 3.94 6.37 -13.40
C GLN A 177 4.98 5.34 -12.98
N GLU A 178 6.10 5.77 -12.40
CA GLU A 178 7.19 4.95 -11.85
C GLU A 178 6.66 3.88 -10.89
N HIS A 179 5.72 4.23 -10.02
CA HIS A 179 5.13 3.32 -9.02
C HIS A 179 3.82 2.66 -9.47
N ASN A 180 3.47 2.77 -10.75
CA ASN A 180 2.27 2.19 -11.35
C ASN A 180 0.98 2.55 -10.57
N LEU A 181 0.80 3.83 -10.24
CA LEU A 181 -0.50 4.34 -9.78
C LEU A 181 -1.56 4.11 -10.87
N SER A 182 -2.83 3.96 -10.48
CA SER A 182 -3.88 3.60 -11.45
C SER A 182 -4.05 4.65 -12.54
N ASP A 183 -4.37 4.22 -13.76
CA ASP A 183 -4.65 5.14 -14.87
C ASP A 183 -5.74 6.17 -14.53
N SER A 184 -6.73 5.77 -13.72
CA SER A 184 -7.78 6.67 -13.22
C SER A 184 -7.22 7.77 -12.32
N TYR A 185 -6.29 7.44 -11.42
CA TYR A 185 -5.68 8.43 -10.53
C TYR A 185 -4.65 9.31 -11.27
N ILE A 186 -3.88 8.71 -12.19
CA ILE A 186 -2.99 9.46 -13.09
C ILE A 186 -3.78 10.47 -13.93
N ASN A 187 -4.93 10.07 -14.49
CA ASN A 187 -5.78 10.98 -15.26
C ASN A 187 -6.44 12.06 -14.39
N GLN A 188 -6.73 11.77 -13.12
CA GLN A 188 -7.16 12.80 -12.15
C GLN A 188 -6.06 13.84 -11.90
N ILE A 189 -4.79 13.44 -11.76
CA ILE A 189 -3.66 14.36 -11.61
C ILE A 189 -3.54 15.27 -12.85
N LYS A 190 -3.67 14.70 -14.07
CA LYS A 190 -3.64 15.47 -15.34
C LYS A 190 -4.73 16.54 -15.37
N ALA A 191 -5.98 16.16 -15.11
CA ALA A 191 -7.13 17.06 -15.15
C ALA A 191 -7.12 18.15 -14.05
N LEU A 192 -6.25 18.04 -13.05
CA LEU A 192 -6.03 19.06 -12.02
C LEU A 192 -4.85 20.00 -12.33
N ALA A 193 -4.07 19.71 -13.37
CA ALA A 193 -2.93 20.51 -13.81
C ALA A 193 -3.25 21.43 -15.01
N GLU A 194 -4.47 21.30 -15.57
CA GLU A 194 -5.06 22.13 -16.64
C GLU A 194 -5.72 23.41 -16.09
#